data_AF-A0A0D7ASZ0-F1
#
_entry.id   AF-A0A0D7ASZ0-F1
#
_cell.length_a   1.000
_cell.length_b   1.000
_cell.length_c   1.000
_cell.angle_alpha   90.00
_cell.angle_beta   90.00
_cell.angle_gamma   90.00
#
_symmetry.space_group_name_H-M   'P 1'
#
loop_
_entity.id
_entity.type
_entity.pdbx_description
1 polymer ?
#
loop_
_entity_poly.entity_id
_entity_poly.type
_entity_poly.pdbx_seq_one_letter_code
_entity_poly.pdbx_strand_id
1 'polypeptide(L)'
;MSSSINLENFDMGILSAAEIRIKTFVDENRPILQLTSPNVVAPLEPDALMDLGSTLQLASSILEEIMDTILAIRPLTALELRQWLDRRQCTTDAHTLLVYHSRALLDAEFGSDSEDMHGTH
;
A
#
# COMPACT_ATOMS: atom_id res chain seq x y z
N MET A 1 8.16 13.99 35.02
CA MET A 1 7.07 14.86 34.55
C MET A 1 6.37 14.12 33.44
N SER A 2 5.15 13.68 33.67
CA SER A 2 4.37 12.93 32.69
C SER A 2 3.68 13.94 31.78
N SER A 3 4.13 14.06 30.54
CA SER A 3 3.43 14.83 29.52
C SER A 3 2.09 14.14 29.26
N SER A 4 0.98 14.81 29.52
CA SER A 4 -0.33 14.31 29.14
C SER A 4 -0.37 14.13 27.62
N ILE A 5 -0.48 12.89 27.14
CA ILE A 5 -0.73 12.62 25.72
C ILE A 5 -2.06 13.29 25.38
N ASN A 6 -2.01 14.26 24.46
CA ASN A 6 -3.21 14.94 24.02
C ASN A 6 -3.94 14.03 23.02
N LEU A 7 -4.85 13.21 23.53
CA LEU A 7 -5.65 12.24 22.76
C LEU A 7 -6.45 12.88 21.63
N GLU A 8 -6.76 14.17 21.71
CA GLU A 8 -7.44 14.93 20.66
C GLU A 8 -6.63 14.99 19.36
N ASN A 9 -5.33 14.72 19.40
CA ASN A 9 -4.45 14.69 18.23
C ASN A 9 -4.38 13.31 17.54
N PHE A 10 -4.92 12.25 18.16
CA PHE A 10 -4.78 10.88 17.67
C PHE A 10 -6.16 10.26 17.42
N ASP A 11 -6.80 10.71 16.33
CA ASP A 11 -8.06 10.16 15.86
C ASP A 11 -7.81 9.04 14.84
N MET A 12 -8.26 7.83 15.16
CA MET A 12 -8.21 6.66 14.26
C MET A 12 -9.03 6.88 12.96
N GLY A 13 -9.98 7.81 12.96
CA GLY A 13 -10.80 8.17 11.81
C GLY A 13 -10.14 9.15 10.84
N ILE A 14 -9.04 9.81 11.22
CA ILE A 14 -8.37 10.81 10.38
C ILE A 14 -7.21 10.14 9.63
N LEU A 15 -7.24 10.24 8.30
CA LEU A 15 -6.16 9.76 7.44
C LEU A 15 -5.08 10.83 7.28
N SER A 16 -3.82 10.41 7.35
CA SER A 16 -2.69 11.25 6.95
C SER A 16 -2.64 11.47 5.44
N ALA A 17 -1.86 12.46 4.98
CA ALA A 17 -1.64 12.69 3.55
C ALA A 17 -1.04 11.47 2.83
N ALA A 18 -0.15 10.73 3.51
CA ALA A 18 0.43 9.51 2.98
C ALA A 18 -0.64 8.42 2.78
N GLU A 19 -1.52 8.23 3.76
CA GLU A 19 -2.61 7.26 3.66
C GLU A 19 -3.65 7.64 2.61
N ILE A 20 -3.95 8.93 2.45
CA ILE A 20 -4.82 9.41 1.37
C ILE A 20 -4.22 9.06 0.02
N ARG A 21 -2.93 9.33 -0.19
CA ARG A 21 -2.23 9.01 -1.44
C ARG A 21 -2.25 7.51 -1.74
N ILE A 22 -1.98 6.67 -0.73
CA ILE A 22 -2.05 5.21 -0.86
C ILE A 22 -3.47 4.74 -1.17
N LYS A 23 -4.47 5.30 -0.51
CA LYS A 23 -5.87 4.98 -0.78
C LYS A 23 -6.27 5.34 -2.20
N THR A 24 -5.88 6.51 -2.70
CA THR A 24 -6.12 6.91 -4.10
C THR A 24 -5.50 5.91 -5.06
N PHE A 25 -4.23 5.55 -4.85
CA PHE A 25 -3.54 4.54 -5.66
C PHE A 25 -4.27 3.18 -5.66
N VAL A 26 -4.70 2.71 -4.48
CA VAL A 26 -5.46 1.45 -4.35
C VAL A 26 -6.80 1.54 -5.07
N ASP A 27 -7.52 2.65 -4.94
CA ASP A 27 -8.84 2.81 -5.54
C ASP A 27 -8.77 2.85 -7.08
N GLU A 28 -7.78 3.53 -7.64
CA GLU A 28 -7.52 3.60 -9.08
C GLU A 28 -7.15 2.24 -9.68
N ASN A 29 -6.46 1.41 -8.89
CA ASN A 29 -5.94 0.11 -9.32
C ASN A 29 -6.74 -1.07 -8.75
N ARG A 30 -7.89 -0.81 -8.10
CA ARG A 30 -8.73 -1.84 -7.47
C ARG A 30 -9.11 -3.00 -8.40
N PRO A 31 -9.37 -2.81 -9.70
CA PRO A 31 -9.63 -3.92 -10.62
C PRO A 31 -8.46 -4.92 -10.72
N ILE A 32 -7.21 -4.46 -10.55
CA ILE A 32 -6.01 -5.32 -10.62
C ILE A 32 -6.00 -6.34 -9.48
N LEU A 33 -6.46 -5.97 -8.28
CA LEU A 33 -6.54 -6.86 -7.13
C LEU A 33 -7.48 -8.06 -7.34
N GLN A 34 -8.36 -7.99 -8.34
CA GLN A 34 -9.29 -9.05 -8.69
C GLN A 34 -8.77 -9.96 -9.82
N LEU A 35 -7.62 -9.63 -10.41
CA LEU A 35 -7.03 -10.42 -11.50
C LEU A 35 -6.33 -11.65 -10.93
N THR A 36 -6.55 -12.79 -11.58
CA THR A 36 -5.81 -14.04 -11.32
C THR A 36 -4.49 -14.12 -12.09
N SER A 37 -4.27 -13.22 -13.06
CA SER A 37 -3.06 -13.19 -13.89
C SER A 37 -2.40 -11.80 -13.87
N PRO A 38 -1.11 -11.70 -13.49
CA PRO A 38 -0.37 -10.44 -13.43
C PRO A 38 -0.04 -9.84 -14.81
N ASN A 39 -0.20 -10.59 -15.89
CA ASN A 39 0.23 -10.19 -17.26
C ASN A 39 -0.67 -9.11 -17.91
N VAL A 40 -1.66 -8.57 -17.19
CA VAL A 40 -2.59 -7.53 -17.67
C VAL A 40 -2.31 -6.18 -16.99
N VAL A 41 -1.33 -6.13 -16.10
CA VAL A 41 -0.98 -4.93 -15.34
C VAL A 41 0.01 -4.09 -16.14
N ALA A 42 -0.33 -2.84 -16.40
CA ALA A 42 0.62 -1.90 -17.00
C ALA A 42 1.77 -1.60 -16.01
N PRO A 43 3.03 -1.57 -16.45
CA PRO A 43 4.14 -1.22 -15.59
C PRO A 43 4.03 0.23 -15.12
N LEU A 44 4.50 0.49 -13.89
CA LEU A 44 4.78 1.84 -13.43
C LEU A 44 6.26 2.15 -13.67
N GLU A 45 6.55 3.41 -13.96
CA GLU A 45 7.93 3.90 -14.04
C GLU A 45 8.68 3.67 -12.71
N PRO A 46 10.00 3.39 -12.74
CA PRO A 46 10.79 3.13 -11.53
C PRO A 46 10.65 4.19 -10.44
N ASP A 47 10.65 5.47 -10.82
CA ASP A 47 10.54 6.59 -9.87
C ASP A 47 9.17 6.60 -9.16
N ALA A 48 8.10 6.27 -9.90
CA ALA A 48 6.76 6.17 -9.32
C ALA A 48 6.65 4.99 -8.34
N LEU A 49 7.29 3.86 -8.65
CA LEU A 49 7.36 2.71 -7.74
C LEU A 49 8.10 3.05 -6.44
N MET A 50 9.25 3.74 -6.53
CA MET A 50 10.04 4.12 -5.36
C MET A 50 9.30 5.14 -4.48
N ASP A 51 8.68 6.15 -5.09
CA ASP A 51 7.91 7.16 -4.37
C ASP A 51 6.66 6.57 -3.70
N LEU A 52 5.91 5.69 -4.39
CA LEU A 52 4.77 5.00 -3.79
C LEU A 52 5.20 4.02 -2.70
N GLY A 53 6.31 3.30 -2.89
CA GLY A 53 6.89 2.43 -1.86
C GLY A 53 7.27 3.19 -0.59
N SER A 54 7.91 4.34 -0.74
CA SER A 54 8.26 5.22 0.38
C SER A 54 7.01 5.80 1.07
N THR A 55 6.02 6.21 0.28
CA THR A 55 4.72 6.69 0.79
C THR A 55 4.00 5.58 1.57
N LEU A 56 4.03 4.33 1.09
CA LEU A 56 3.41 3.19 1.76
C LEU A 56 4.08 2.88 3.11
N GLN A 57 5.41 2.95 3.16
CA GLN A 57 6.16 2.78 4.39
C GLN A 57 5.78 3.86 5.43
N LEU A 58 5.68 5.11 4.99
CA LEU A 58 5.25 6.22 5.84
C LEU A 58 3.80 6.03 6.34
N ALA A 59 2.87 5.71 5.43
CA ALA A 59 1.47 5.45 5.77
C ALA A 59 1.33 4.31 6.79
N SER A 60 2.07 3.22 6.59
CA SER A 60 2.09 2.09 7.52
C SER A 60 2.64 2.48 8.88
N SER A 61 3.73 3.25 8.93
CA SER A 61 4.35 3.68 10.18
C SER A 61 3.41 4.58 11.00
N ILE A 62 2.73 5.53 10.34
CA ILE A 62 1.74 6.40 10.97
C ILE A 62 0.57 5.58 11.54
N LEU A 63 0.08 4.59 10.78
CA LEU A 63 -1.03 3.74 11.23
C LEU A 63 -0.66 2.94 12.49
N GLU A 64 0.53 2.35 12.53
CA GLU A 64 1.01 1.62 13.72
C GLU A 64 1.21 2.57 14.91
N GLU A 65 1.78 3.76 14.69
CA GLU A 65 1.99 4.76 15.75
C GLU A 65 0.65 5.24 16.37
N ILE A 66 -0.38 5.46 15.55
CA ILE A 66 -1.73 5.79 16.04
C ILE A 66 -2.29 4.64 16.87
N MET A 67 -2.15 3.40 16.43
CA MET A 67 -2.63 2.22 17.17
C MET A 67 -1.90 2.07 18.51
N ASP A 68 -0.58 2.12 18.51
CA ASP A 68 0.25 2.01 19.72
C ASP A 68 -0.07 3.12 20.71
N THR A 69 -0.26 4.35 20.23
CA THR A 69 -0.61 5.50 21.07
C THR A 69 -1.97 5.32 21.74
N ILE A 70 -2.98 4.86 20.99
CA ILE A 70 -4.31 4.62 21.57
C ILE A 70 -4.26 3.47 22.57
N LEU A 71 -3.62 2.35 22.22
CA LEU A 71 -3.51 1.16 23.07
C LEU A 71 -2.70 1.40 24.36
N ALA A 72 -1.73 2.31 24.33
CA ALA A 72 -0.99 2.73 25.53
C ALA A 72 -1.88 3.41 26.58
N ILE A 73 -3.06 3.90 26.18
CA ILE A 73 -3.96 4.67 27.02
C ILE A 73 -5.23 3.88 27.35
N ARG A 74 -5.79 3.17 26.36
CA ARG A 74 -7.02 2.38 26.53
C ARG A 74 -7.19 1.29 25.47
N PRO A 75 -8.05 0.30 25.72
CA PRO A 75 -8.49 -0.61 24.68
C PRO A 75 -9.20 0.13 23.53
N LEU A 76 -9.12 -0.43 22.32
CA LEU A 76 -9.86 0.02 21.15
C LEU A 76 -11.36 -0.24 21.33
N THR A 77 -12.17 0.72 20.89
CA THR A 77 -13.59 0.47 20.66
C THR A 77 -13.77 -0.38 19.40
N ALA A 78 -14.94 -1.01 19.24
CA ALA A 78 -15.25 -1.78 18.03
C ALA A 78 -15.17 -0.93 16.74
N LEU A 79 -15.54 0.36 16.82
CA LEU A 79 -15.46 1.29 15.69
C LEU A 79 -14.01 1.55 15.28
N GLU A 80 -13.13 1.83 16.25
CA GLU A 80 -11.72 2.11 15.98
C GLU A 80 -10.97 0.87 15.49
N LEU A 81 -11.28 -0.31 16.04
CA LEU A 81 -10.73 -1.56 15.53
C LEU A 81 -11.12 -1.76 14.06
N ARG A 82 -12.38 -1.49 13.71
CA ARG A 82 -12.84 -1.58 12.31
C ARG A 82 -12.10 -0.57 11.42
N GLN A 83 -11.98 0.68 11.85
CA GLN A 83 -11.25 1.72 11.11
C GLN A 83 -9.78 1.35 10.91
N TRP A 84 -9.12 0.84 11.95
CA TRP A 84 -7.74 0.37 11.85
C TRP A 84 -7.61 -0.80 10.87
N LEU A 85 -8.50 -1.79 10.94
CA LEU A 85 -8.51 -2.92 10.01
C LEU A 85 -8.72 -2.48 8.56
N ASP A 86 -9.65 -1.56 8.30
CA ASP A 86 -9.90 -1.02 6.96
C ASP A 86 -8.66 -0.28 6.43
N ARG A 87 -8.00 0.52 7.26
CA ARG A 87 -6.73 1.21 6.92
C ARG A 87 -5.59 0.23 6.68
N ARG A 88 -5.49 -0.83 7.49
CA ARG A 88 -4.49 -1.90 7.36
C ARG A 88 -4.70 -2.75 6.11
N GLN A 89 -5.95 -3.00 5.73
CA GLN A 89 -6.27 -3.66 4.47
C GLN A 89 -5.82 -2.79 3.30
N CYS A 90 -6.06 -1.48 3.34
CA CYS A 90 -5.62 -0.55 2.31
C CYS A 90 -4.09 -0.59 2.08
N THR A 91 -3.28 -0.61 3.15
CA THR A 91 -1.81 -0.71 3.01
C THR A 91 -1.37 -2.07 2.47
N THR A 92 -2.09 -3.15 2.81
CA THR A 92 -1.84 -4.50 2.28
C THR A 92 -2.17 -4.61 0.79
N ASP A 93 -3.30 -4.03 0.37
CA ASP A 93 -3.72 -3.94 -1.02
C ASP A 93 -2.69 -3.15 -1.84
N ALA A 94 -2.23 -2.01 -1.32
CA ALA A 94 -1.21 -1.19 -1.96
C ALA A 94 0.12 -1.93 -2.16
N HIS A 95 0.57 -2.67 -1.14
CA HIS A 95 1.76 -3.52 -1.25
C HIS A 95 1.61 -4.55 -2.38
N THR A 96 0.44 -5.20 -2.45
CA THR A 96 0.15 -6.20 -3.49
C THR A 96 0.19 -5.59 -4.89
N LEU A 97 -0.40 -4.40 -5.07
CA LEU A 97 -0.35 -3.66 -6.32
C LEU A 97 1.08 -3.29 -6.71
N LEU A 98 1.88 -2.78 -5.77
CA LEU A 98 3.30 -2.46 -6.04
C LEU A 98 4.08 -3.68 -6.50
N VAL A 99 3.84 -4.86 -5.93
CA VAL A 99 4.46 -6.10 -6.38
C VAL A 99 4.05 -6.44 -7.82
N TYR A 100 2.78 -6.27 -8.18
CA TYR A 100 2.33 -6.51 -9.55
C TYR A 100 2.94 -5.55 -10.55
N HIS A 101 2.94 -4.25 -10.26
CA HIS A 101 3.57 -3.27 -11.15
C HIS A 101 5.09 -3.48 -11.26
N SER A 102 5.75 -3.87 -10.18
CA SER A 102 7.19 -4.19 -10.20
C SER A 102 7.49 -5.39 -11.08
N ARG A 103 6.66 -6.44 -11.05
CA ARG A 103 6.80 -7.60 -11.93
C ARG A 103 6.57 -7.22 -13.39
N ALA A 104 5.50 -6.48 -13.67
CA ALA A 104 5.22 -6.00 -15.02
C ALA A 104 6.37 -5.16 -15.59
N LEU A 105 7.02 -4.33 -14.77
CA LEU A 105 8.20 -3.57 -15.17
C LEU A 105 9.38 -4.50 -15.49
N LEU A 106 9.68 -5.47 -14.61
CA LEU A 106 10.76 -6.43 -14.86
C LEU A 106 10.51 -7.28 -16.10
N ASP A 107 9.28 -7.72 -16.34
CA ASP A 107 8.90 -8.48 -17.53
C ASP A 107 9.02 -7.62 -18.80
N ALA A 108 8.70 -6.32 -18.73
CA ALA A 108 8.87 -5.40 -19.86
C ALA A 108 10.35 -5.13 -20.18
N GLU A 109 11.21 -5.03 -19.16
CA GLU A 109 12.65 -4.73 -19.30
C GLU A 109 13.50 -5.97 -19.64
N PHE A 110 13.11 -7.14 -19.14
CA PHE A 110 13.95 -8.35 -19.16
C PHE A 110 13.23 -9.61 -19.68
N GLY A 111 11.94 -9.54 -19.99
CA GLY A 111 11.13 -10.70 -20.39
C GLY A 111 11.30 -11.14 -21.84
N SER A 112 12.10 -10.44 -22.65
CA SER A 112 12.33 -10.79 -24.07
C SER A 112 13.75 -11.27 -24.32
N ASP A 113 13.99 -12.57 -24.11
CA ASP A 113 15.14 -13.29 -24.69
C ASP A 113 14.84 -14.77 -25.04
N SER A 114 13.58 -15.24 -24.94
CA SER A 114 13.24 -16.66 -25.11
C SER A 114 12.32 -17.01 -26.28
N GLU A 115 12.03 -16.09 -27.22
CA GLU A 115 11.17 -16.38 -28.39
C GLU A 115 11.83 -16.16 -29.77
N ASP A 116 13.17 -16.14 -29.87
CA ASP A 116 13.91 -16.12 -31.15
C ASP A 116 14.60 -17.48 -31.46
N MET A 117 13.97 -18.60 -31.12
CA MET A 117 14.45 -19.92 -31.55
C MET A 117 13.34 -20.85 -32.04
N HIS A 118 12.49 -20.37 -32.96
CA HIS A 118 11.82 -21.27 -33.90
C HIS A 118 12.01 -20.82 -35.35
N GLY A 119 13.19 -21.19 -35.87
CA GLY A 119 13.27 -21.96 -37.11
C GLY A 119 12.94 -21.19 -38.39
N THR A 120 13.97 -20.60 -38.97
CA THR A 120 14.18 -20.71 -40.42
C THR A 120 14.14 -22.19 -40.81
N HIS A 121 13.16 -22.59 -41.62
CA HIS A 121 13.31 -23.66 -42.62
C HIS A 121 12.19 -23.59 -43.66
#